data_AF-A0A9N9VLN5-F1
#
_entry.id   AF-A0A9N9VLN5-F1
#
_cell.length_a   1.000
_cell.length_b   1.000
_cell.length_c   1.000
_cell.angle_alpha   90.00
_cell.angle_beta   90.00
_cell.angle_gamma   90.00
#
_symmetry.space_group_name_H-M   'P 1'
#
loop_
_entity.id
_entity.type
_entity.pdbx_description
1 polymer ?
#
loop_
_entity_poly.entity_id
_entity_poly.type
_entity_poly.pdbx_seq_one_letter_code
_entity_poly.pdbx_strand_id
1 'polypeptide(L)'
;MRIIGRASWLAASVFLVASTLFTTAASADLTLADVLKALPSCSYDCLTLLTEGSDCATGNMTCYCASPNFDDTATACVESNCKLAKEILTVKNVTQVACKREVRDNTKKFPTVAIVFSILSGIFVIQRFAVKIYASNLSLGLDDWITLLAALIQAPGAAIACEGGRRTGFGRDIWTLQYDQITDFGYYLYIYSTIYFFNVSVCKLAFLFFYLRVFPAPRVRRALWGTIIFVLTFGLVFLFVSIFQCKPVSYYWHRWDKEHVGTCINASAVAWANSGISIGLDFFMIGIPLSQINSLNLDWKKKIGVGAMFCVGLFVTIISIIRLENLIVHGWESPNATYEKVDVAVWSTIEINVGIICACMPSLRSLIVRTFPRLHIWPSEPGTRQDFTERNLGFGTTSRSMAEKHPDMPLPTRPGAIALHMTYAVEFGARDSESMDEQRLMQMRDLDTNGSTASPSRSPSDKLRGY
;
A
#
# COMPACT_ATOMS: atom_id res chain seq x y z
N MET A 1 -12.87 27.85 -16.14
CA MET A 1 -11.59 28.24 -15.52
C MET A 1 -11.73 29.23 -14.34
N ARG A 2 -12.84 29.19 -13.57
CA ARG A 2 -13.12 30.12 -12.45
C ARG A 2 -13.41 29.44 -11.09
N ILE A 3 -13.26 28.12 -11.00
CA ILE A 3 -13.58 27.35 -9.78
C ILE A 3 -12.33 26.87 -9.03
N ILE A 4 -11.17 26.82 -9.70
CA ILE A 4 -9.90 26.39 -9.10
C ILE A 4 -9.22 27.50 -8.26
N GLY A 5 -9.59 28.77 -8.48
CA GLY A 5 -8.99 29.92 -7.77
C GLY A 5 -9.52 30.19 -6.37
N ARG A 6 -10.67 29.62 -5.96
CA ARG A 6 -11.28 29.87 -4.64
C ARG A 6 -10.82 28.90 -3.55
N ALA A 7 -10.27 27.74 -3.90
CA ALA A 7 -9.76 26.77 -2.93
C ALA A 7 -8.41 27.18 -2.32
N SER A 8 -7.60 27.98 -3.03
CA SER A 8 -6.29 28.44 -2.55
C SER A 8 -6.36 29.56 -1.50
N TRP A 9 -7.48 30.30 -1.42
CA TRP A 9 -7.65 31.42 -0.50
C TRP A 9 -8.23 31.03 0.86
N LEU A 10 -8.85 29.85 0.98
CA LEU A 10 -9.34 29.32 2.26
C LEU A 10 -8.25 28.58 3.06
N ALA A 11 -7.19 28.11 2.40
CA ALA A 11 -6.04 27.50 3.08
C ALA A 11 -5.11 28.54 3.76
N ALA A 12 -5.13 29.80 3.28
CA ALA A 12 -4.29 30.87 3.80
C ALA A 12 -4.89 31.58 5.03
N SER A 13 -6.21 31.51 5.25
CA SER A 13 -6.89 32.15 6.38
C SER A 13 -6.87 31.31 7.67
N VAL A 14 -6.64 29.99 7.57
CA VAL A 14 -6.54 29.09 8.73
C VAL A 14 -5.17 29.20 9.44
N PHE A 15 -4.15 29.72 8.76
CA PHE A 15 -2.80 29.86 9.31
C PHE A 15 -2.57 31.13 10.15
N LEU A 16 -3.50 32.10 10.16
CA LEU A 16 -3.29 33.40 10.81
C LEU A 16 -3.99 33.57 12.18
N VAL A 17 -4.72 32.57 12.67
CA VAL A 17 -5.43 32.64 13.97
C VAL A 17 -4.66 31.91 15.09
N ALA A 18 -3.50 31.30 14.80
CA ALA A 18 -2.74 30.51 15.78
C ALA A 18 -1.71 31.32 16.61
N SER A 19 -1.75 32.65 16.58
CA SER A 19 -0.71 33.51 17.16
C SER A 19 -1.24 34.49 18.21
N THR A 20 -2.04 34.05 19.16
CA THR A 20 -2.22 34.78 20.43
C THR A 20 -2.48 33.81 21.58
N LEU A 21 -1.85 34.08 22.73
CA LEU A 21 -1.90 33.37 24.02
C LEU A 21 -0.76 32.40 24.32
N PHE A 22 0.48 32.91 24.36
CA PHE A 22 1.44 32.45 25.35
C PHE A 22 1.21 33.26 26.64
N THR A 23 0.50 32.68 27.60
CA THR A 23 0.57 33.13 28.99
C THR A 23 1.76 32.40 29.61
N THR A 24 2.77 33.16 30.04
CA THR A 24 3.90 32.63 30.81
C THR A 24 3.36 32.19 32.17
N ALA A 25 3.13 30.89 32.35
CA ALA A 25 2.95 30.31 33.66
C ALA A 25 4.28 30.50 34.43
N ALA A 26 4.23 31.26 35.52
CA ALA A 26 5.34 31.35 36.47
C ALA A 26 5.56 29.93 37.05
N SER A 27 6.73 29.35 36.80
CA SER A 27 7.13 28.13 37.50
C SER A 27 7.55 28.52 38.91
N ALA A 28 6.83 28.01 39.92
CA ALA A 28 7.31 28.02 41.28
C ALA A 28 8.56 27.12 41.36
N ASP A 29 9.65 27.62 41.94
CA ASP A 29 10.83 26.81 42.23
C ASP A 29 10.48 25.78 43.31
N LEU A 30 10.39 24.51 42.93
CA LEU A 30 10.24 23.40 43.88
C LEU A 30 11.52 23.24 44.69
N THR A 31 11.40 23.27 46.02
CA THR A 31 12.54 23.03 46.90
C THR A 31 12.81 21.53 47.06
N LEU A 32 14.03 21.14 47.45
CA LEU A 32 14.39 19.72 47.68
C LEU A 32 13.47 19.03 48.72
N ALA A 33 12.96 19.79 49.70
CA ALA A 33 12.01 19.29 50.69
C ALA A 33 10.64 18.97 50.08
N ASP A 34 10.20 19.71 49.06
CA ASP A 34 8.95 19.45 48.34
C ASP A 34 9.09 18.22 47.44
N VAL A 35 10.27 18.04 46.82
CA VAL A 35 10.62 16.85 46.04
C VAL A 35 10.60 15.59 46.90
N LEU A 36 11.21 15.61 48.08
CA LEU A 36 11.23 14.47 49.01
C LEU A 36 9.84 14.06 49.49
N LYS A 37 8.92 15.02 49.68
CA LYS A 37 7.53 14.73 50.08
C LYS A 37 6.71 14.09 48.95
N ALA A 38 7.06 14.38 47.69
CA ALA A 38 6.36 13.85 46.53
C ALA A 38 6.90 12.48 46.05
N LEU A 39 8.07 12.06 46.54
CA LEU A 39 8.72 10.80 46.16
C LEU A 39 8.20 9.61 47.00
N PRO A 40 8.02 8.42 46.37
CA PRO A 40 7.69 7.20 47.08
C PRO A 40 8.89 6.69 47.90
N SER A 41 8.60 5.98 49.00
CA SER A 41 9.61 5.49 49.95
C SER A 41 10.67 4.56 49.34
N CYS A 42 10.34 3.81 48.29
CA CYS A 42 11.27 2.94 47.57
C CYS A 42 12.43 3.68 46.88
N SER A 43 12.32 5.01 46.73
CA SER A 43 13.27 5.83 45.96
C SER A 43 14.21 6.69 46.83
N TYR A 44 14.03 6.71 48.15
CA TYR A 44 14.83 7.54 49.06
C TYR A 44 16.32 7.14 49.04
N ASP A 45 16.63 5.85 49.05
CA ASP A 45 18.00 5.34 48.99
C ASP A 45 18.70 5.67 47.66
N CYS A 46 17.93 5.79 46.57
CA CYS A 46 18.46 6.20 45.28
C CYS A 46 18.80 7.69 45.26
N LEU A 47 17.99 8.52 45.94
CA LEU A 47 18.25 9.95 46.04
C LEU A 47 19.53 10.21 46.83
N THR A 48 19.75 9.50 47.95
CA THR A 48 20.97 9.64 48.75
C THR A 48 22.21 9.23 47.97
N LEU A 49 22.14 8.11 47.23
CA LEU A 49 23.23 7.64 46.35
C LEU A 49 23.64 8.69 45.30
N LEU A 50 22.64 9.36 44.69
CA LEU A 50 22.88 10.39 43.68
C LEU A 50 23.46 11.68 44.29
N THR A 51 23.10 12.01 45.53
CA THR A 51 23.61 13.20 46.23
C THR A 51 25.01 13.03 46.82
N GLU A 52 25.38 11.81 47.24
CA GLU A 52 26.72 11.53 47.78
C GLU A 52 27.78 11.38 46.69
N GLY A 53 27.38 10.94 45.49
CA GLY A 53 28.28 10.70 44.36
C GLY A 53 28.59 11.92 43.48
N SER A 54 28.10 13.13 43.82
CA SER A 54 28.26 14.31 42.97
C SER A 54 28.88 15.50 43.68
N ASP A 55 29.71 16.27 42.96
CA ASP A 55 30.42 17.46 43.46
C ASP A 55 29.50 18.68 43.72
N CYS A 56 28.19 18.46 43.79
CA CYS A 56 27.19 19.50 43.90
C CYS A 56 26.91 19.89 45.36
N ALA A 57 26.74 21.19 45.61
CA ALA A 57 26.36 21.68 46.93
C ALA A 57 25.00 21.13 47.36
N THR A 58 24.89 20.77 48.64
CA THR A 58 23.70 20.14 49.24
C THR A 58 22.47 21.01 48.99
N GLY A 59 21.44 20.44 48.37
CA GLY A 59 20.19 21.17 48.05
C GLY A 59 20.15 21.85 46.68
N ASN A 60 21.24 21.85 45.90
CA ASN A 60 21.25 22.45 44.57
C ASN A 60 20.76 21.48 43.47
N MET A 61 19.44 21.40 43.30
CA MET A 61 18.79 20.50 42.34
C MET A 61 19.27 20.72 40.90
N THR A 62 19.50 21.98 40.47
CA THR A 62 19.94 22.27 39.10
C THR A 62 21.35 21.75 38.82
N CYS A 63 22.23 21.70 39.83
CA CYS A 63 23.55 21.11 39.71
C CYS A 63 23.46 19.58 39.55
N TYR A 64 22.64 18.91 40.37
CA TYR A 64 22.44 17.46 40.25
C TYR A 64 21.88 17.08 38.87
N CYS A 65 20.89 17.83 38.38
CA CYS A 65 20.28 17.64 37.07
C CYS A 65 21.22 17.93 35.88
N ALA A 66 22.27 18.73 36.09
CA ALA A 66 23.28 19.04 35.08
C ALA A 66 24.41 18.00 35.00
N SER A 67 24.49 17.08 35.96
CA SER A 67 25.52 16.05 35.97
C SER A 67 25.30 15.02 34.85
N PRO A 68 26.37 14.59 34.15
CA PRO A 68 26.27 13.58 33.11
C PRO A 68 25.80 12.24 33.71
N ASN A 69 24.91 11.55 33.01
CA ASN A 69 24.33 10.25 33.41
C ASN A 69 23.44 10.26 34.67
N PHE A 70 23.02 11.44 35.16
CA PHE A 70 22.07 11.53 36.28
C PHE A 70 20.81 10.71 36.01
N ASP A 71 20.21 10.88 34.82
CA ASP A 71 18.97 10.19 34.45
C ASP A 71 19.14 8.68 34.36
N ASP A 72 20.21 8.21 33.71
CA ASP A 72 20.42 6.78 33.49
C ASP A 72 20.72 6.08 34.82
N THR A 73 21.53 6.70 35.68
CA THR A 73 21.86 6.18 37.01
C THR A 73 20.65 6.21 37.94
N ALA A 74 19.88 7.30 37.93
CA ALA A 74 18.65 7.43 38.71
C ALA A 74 17.60 6.41 38.26
N THR A 75 17.40 6.26 36.95
CA THR A 75 16.45 5.29 36.39
C THR A 75 16.86 3.87 36.75
N ALA A 76 18.14 3.52 36.59
CA ALA A 76 18.64 2.19 36.95
C ALA A 76 18.46 1.86 38.44
N CYS A 77 18.75 2.80 39.34
CA CYS A 77 18.55 2.60 40.77
C CYS A 77 17.07 2.43 41.11
N VAL A 78 16.21 3.30 40.58
CA VAL A 78 14.77 3.27 40.85
C VAL A 78 14.13 2.01 40.30
N GLU A 79 14.54 1.53 39.12
CA GLU A 79 14.06 0.26 38.56
C GLU A 79 14.51 -0.97 39.36
N SER A 80 15.63 -0.89 40.07
CA SER A 80 16.12 -1.97 40.94
C SER A 80 15.40 -2.04 42.29
N ASN A 81 15.00 -0.88 42.84
CA ASN A 81 14.43 -0.79 44.19
C ASN A 81 12.89 -0.66 44.21
N CYS A 82 12.29 0.02 43.23
CA CYS A 82 10.84 0.19 43.13
C CYS A 82 10.22 -0.90 42.24
N LYS A 83 9.29 -1.68 42.79
CA LYS A 83 8.66 -2.81 42.07
C LYS A 83 7.48 -2.38 41.21
N LEU A 84 6.75 -1.35 41.62
CA LEU A 84 5.54 -0.88 40.93
C LEU A 84 5.90 0.15 39.85
N ALA A 85 5.36 -0.01 38.64
CA ALA A 85 5.63 0.95 37.58
C ALA A 85 5.06 2.34 37.87
N LYS A 86 3.94 2.41 38.59
CA LYS A 86 3.35 3.68 39.03
C LYS A 86 4.33 4.50 39.87
N GLU A 87 5.07 3.84 40.78
CA GLU A 87 6.10 4.47 41.61
C GLU A 87 7.27 4.97 40.76
N ILE A 88 7.78 4.13 39.84
CA ILE A 88 8.87 4.50 38.91
C ILE A 88 8.47 5.73 38.08
N LEU A 89 7.24 5.76 37.56
CA LEU A 89 6.71 6.89 36.79
C LEU A 89 6.54 8.15 37.64
N THR A 90 6.08 8.03 38.90
CA THR A 90 6.01 9.19 39.81
C THR A 90 7.38 9.75 40.12
N VAL A 91 8.39 8.90 40.38
CA VAL A 91 9.76 9.34 40.60
C VAL A 91 10.26 10.09 39.37
N LYS A 92 10.07 9.51 38.18
CA LYS A 92 10.46 10.15 36.92
C LYS A 92 9.76 11.49 36.69
N ASN A 93 8.46 11.59 36.99
CA ASN A 93 7.73 12.84 36.84
C ASN A 93 8.27 13.93 37.78
N VAL A 94 8.38 13.60 39.07
CA VAL A 94 8.88 14.54 40.09
C VAL A 94 10.31 14.99 39.79
N THR A 95 11.21 14.06 39.41
CA THR A 95 12.59 14.42 39.09
C THR A 95 12.70 15.28 37.83
N GLN A 96 11.95 14.96 36.76
CA GLN A 96 11.97 15.74 35.53
C GLN A 96 11.38 17.16 35.72
N VAL A 97 10.32 17.27 36.52
CA VAL A 97 9.74 18.58 36.89
C VAL A 97 10.70 19.38 37.76
N ALA A 98 11.34 18.75 38.75
CA ALA A 98 12.34 19.39 39.60
C ALA A 98 13.58 19.85 38.82
N CYS A 99 13.98 19.08 37.80
CA CYS A 99 15.05 19.44 36.87
C CYS A 99 14.65 20.48 35.82
N LYS A 100 13.39 20.97 35.83
CA LYS A 100 12.84 21.89 34.83
C LYS A 100 13.07 21.45 33.38
N ARG A 101 12.99 20.14 33.13
CA ARG A 101 13.12 19.60 31.78
C ARG A 101 11.94 20.01 30.92
N GLU A 102 12.21 20.33 29.66
CA GLU A 102 11.17 20.64 28.70
C GLU A 102 10.31 19.39 28.43
N VAL A 103 9.00 19.52 28.61
CA VAL A 103 8.05 18.46 28.28
C VAL A 103 7.88 18.43 26.76
N ARG A 104 8.24 17.31 26.14
CA ARG A 104 8.15 17.16 24.69
C ARG A 104 6.73 16.76 24.31
N ASP A 105 6.12 17.52 23.39
CA ASP A 105 4.75 17.27 22.90
C ASP A 105 4.69 17.27 21.37
N ASN A 106 4.56 16.07 20.80
CA ASN A 106 4.37 15.79 19.38
C ASN A 106 2.98 15.21 19.06
N THR A 107 1.98 15.47 19.91
CA THR A 107 0.64 14.86 19.81
C THR A 107 -0.03 15.07 18.44
N LYS A 108 0.24 16.20 17.79
CA LYS A 108 -0.36 16.54 16.49
C LYS A 108 0.32 15.84 15.30
N LYS A 109 1.58 15.39 15.45
CA LYS A 109 2.40 14.88 14.34
C LYS A 109 1.75 13.67 13.66
N PHE A 110 1.39 12.66 14.44
CA PHE A 110 0.80 11.42 13.95
C PHE A 110 -0.57 11.61 13.26
N PRO A 111 -1.59 12.25 13.87
CA PRO A 111 -2.89 12.43 13.23
C PRO A 111 -2.81 13.31 11.98
N THR A 112 -1.97 14.36 11.96
CA THR A 112 -1.80 15.19 10.76
C THR A 112 -1.27 14.38 9.59
N VAL A 113 -0.22 13.58 9.77
CA VAL A 113 0.32 12.72 8.72
C VAL A 113 -0.73 11.70 8.27
N ALA A 114 -1.41 11.06 9.21
CA ALA A 114 -2.41 10.04 8.89
C ALA A 114 -3.57 10.58 8.05
N ILE A 115 -4.11 11.76 8.39
CA ILE A 115 -5.20 12.39 7.63
C ILE A 115 -4.72 12.76 6.22
N VAL A 116 -3.59 13.46 6.11
CA VAL A 116 -3.07 13.96 4.82
C VAL A 116 -2.81 12.80 3.86
N PHE A 117 -2.12 11.76 4.31
CA PHE A 117 -1.79 10.62 3.46
C PHE A 117 -3.01 9.74 3.15
N SER A 118 -3.98 9.61 4.07
CA SER A 118 -5.21 8.85 3.81
C SER A 118 -6.14 9.55 2.83
N ILE A 119 -6.25 10.88 2.88
CA ILE A 119 -6.98 11.66 1.88
C ILE A 119 -6.29 11.53 0.52
N LEU A 120 -4.96 11.67 0.50
CA LEU A 120 -4.18 11.56 -0.72
C LEU A 120 -4.35 10.17 -1.36
N SER A 121 -4.15 9.09 -0.60
CA SER A 121 -4.34 7.73 -1.11
C SER A 121 -5.78 7.47 -1.56
N GLY A 122 -6.77 7.96 -0.82
CA GLY A 122 -8.18 7.89 -1.19
C GLY A 122 -8.49 8.57 -2.54
N ILE A 123 -7.93 9.75 -2.80
CA ILE A 123 -8.07 10.45 -4.10
C ILE A 123 -7.49 9.60 -5.23
N PHE A 124 -6.33 8.98 -5.03
CA PHE A 124 -5.70 8.11 -6.04
C PHE A 124 -6.52 6.84 -6.31
N VAL A 125 -7.11 6.24 -5.27
CA VAL A 125 -8.02 5.09 -5.44
C VAL A 125 -9.27 5.49 -6.21
N ILE A 126 -9.91 6.61 -5.86
CA ILE A 126 -11.08 7.12 -6.60
C ILE A 126 -10.71 7.40 -8.05
N GLN A 127 -9.57 8.06 -8.29
CA GLN A 127 -9.05 8.31 -9.64
C GLN A 127 -8.87 7.00 -10.43
N ARG A 128 -8.31 5.97 -9.80
CA ARG A 128 -8.09 4.66 -10.41
C ARG A 128 -9.41 4.03 -10.88
N PHE A 129 -10.43 4.00 -10.03
CA PHE A 129 -11.75 3.46 -10.39
C PHE A 129 -12.43 4.32 -11.45
N ALA A 130 -12.41 5.65 -11.30
CA ALA A 130 -13.00 6.57 -12.26
C ALA A 130 -12.42 6.35 -13.66
N VAL A 131 -11.10 6.24 -13.81
CA VAL A 131 -10.47 5.98 -15.12
C VAL A 131 -10.96 4.70 -15.75
N LYS A 132 -11.06 3.60 -14.99
CA LYS A 132 -11.47 2.31 -15.53
C LYS A 132 -12.96 2.27 -15.87
N ILE A 133 -13.80 2.96 -15.10
CA ILE A 133 -15.24 3.05 -15.36
C ILE A 133 -15.53 3.94 -16.59
N TYR A 134 -14.86 5.10 -16.70
CA TYR A 134 -15.06 6.02 -17.82
C TYR A 134 -14.37 5.56 -19.12
N ALA A 135 -13.25 4.84 -19.00
CA ALA A 135 -12.62 4.22 -20.15
C ALA A 135 -13.33 2.90 -20.47
N SER A 136 -14.30 2.94 -21.39
CA SER A 136 -15.14 1.82 -21.85
C SER A 136 -14.43 0.49 -22.17
N ASN A 137 -13.11 0.47 -22.29
CA ASN A 137 -12.31 -0.69 -22.70
C ASN A 137 -11.42 -1.27 -21.58
N LEU A 138 -11.52 -0.78 -20.33
CA LEU A 138 -10.70 -1.29 -19.22
C LEU A 138 -11.52 -2.13 -18.24
N SER A 139 -11.24 -3.44 -18.18
CA SER A 139 -11.83 -4.33 -17.18
C SER A 139 -11.24 -4.11 -15.78
N LEU A 140 -12.11 -4.17 -14.78
CA LEU A 140 -11.75 -4.23 -13.36
C LEU A 140 -11.10 -5.58 -13.07
N GLY A 141 -9.85 -5.54 -12.60
CA GLY A 141 -9.09 -6.72 -12.21
C GLY A 141 -9.14 -6.95 -10.69
N LEU A 142 -8.65 -8.11 -10.25
CA LEU A 142 -8.47 -8.39 -8.83
C LEU A 142 -7.55 -7.37 -8.15
N ASP A 143 -6.59 -6.82 -8.88
CA ASP A 143 -5.69 -5.78 -8.38
C ASP A 143 -6.43 -4.50 -7.94
N ASP A 144 -7.53 -4.15 -8.63
CA ASP A 144 -8.36 -3.01 -8.25
C ASP A 144 -9.08 -3.23 -6.92
N TRP A 145 -9.70 -4.41 -6.78
CA TRP A 145 -10.45 -4.77 -5.58
C TRP A 145 -9.55 -4.90 -4.35
N ILE A 146 -8.35 -5.46 -4.52
CA ILE A 146 -7.40 -5.61 -3.41
C ILE A 146 -6.83 -4.23 -3.02
N THR A 147 -6.61 -3.33 -3.98
CA THR A 147 -6.21 -1.94 -3.68
C THR A 147 -7.32 -1.20 -2.92
N LEU A 148 -8.58 -1.39 -3.30
CA LEU A 148 -9.72 -0.83 -2.57
C LEU A 148 -9.79 -1.41 -1.15
N LEU A 149 -9.61 -2.71 -1.00
CA LEU A 149 -9.57 -3.39 0.28
C LEU A 149 -8.47 -2.82 1.19
N ALA A 150 -7.25 -2.60 0.66
CA ALA A 150 -6.15 -1.97 1.40
C ALA A 150 -6.52 -0.57 1.91
N ALA A 151 -7.18 0.24 1.07
CA ALA A 151 -7.65 1.57 1.46
C ALA A 151 -8.75 1.51 2.54
N LEU A 152 -9.68 0.56 2.43
CA LEU A 152 -10.73 0.35 3.44
C LEU A 152 -10.16 -0.13 4.78
N ILE A 153 -9.16 -1.01 4.77
CA ILE A 153 -8.44 -1.45 5.98
C ILE A 153 -7.65 -0.31 6.61
N GLN A 154 -7.11 0.62 5.80
CA GLN A 154 -6.36 1.76 6.30
C GLN A 154 -7.25 2.81 7.00
N ALA A 155 -8.52 2.92 6.62
CA ALA A 155 -9.42 3.95 7.15
C ALA A 155 -9.60 3.89 8.69
N PRO A 156 -9.84 2.72 9.32
CA PRO A 156 -9.79 2.59 10.77
C PRO A 156 -8.45 2.99 11.38
N GLY A 157 -7.33 2.71 10.71
CA GLY A 157 -6.00 3.13 11.16
C GLY A 157 -5.85 4.65 11.26
N ALA A 158 -6.44 5.40 10.30
CA ALA A 158 -6.47 6.85 10.35
C ALA A 158 -7.37 7.38 11.48
N ALA A 159 -8.53 6.74 11.69
CA ALA A 159 -9.43 7.09 12.81
C ALA A 159 -8.75 6.86 14.17
N ILE A 160 -8.02 5.75 14.32
CA ILE A 160 -7.21 5.45 15.52
C ILE A 160 -6.12 6.49 15.70
N ALA A 161 -5.47 6.98 14.64
CA ALA A 161 -4.49 8.04 14.77
C ALA A 161 -5.10 9.35 15.33
N CYS A 162 -6.31 9.70 14.89
CA CYS A 162 -7.04 10.86 15.37
C CYS A 162 -7.51 10.70 16.83
N GLU A 163 -8.21 9.61 17.14
CA GLU A 163 -8.79 9.42 18.47
C GLU A 163 -7.73 9.01 19.50
N GLY A 164 -6.76 8.20 19.08
CA GLY A 164 -5.58 7.85 19.86
C GLY A 164 -4.80 9.10 20.24
N GLY A 165 -4.48 9.99 19.31
CA GLY A 165 -3.80 11.25 19.65
C GLY A 165 -4.59 12.17 20.59
N ARG A 166 -5.93 12.12 20.56
CA ARG A 166 -6.77 12.98 21.42
C ARG A 166 -6.92 12.44 22.84
N ARG A 167 -7.12 11.13 23.00
CA ARG A 167 -7.39 10.49 24.30
C ARG A 167 -6.14 9.98 24.98
N THR A 168 -5.21 9.45 24.19
CA THR A 168 -3.97 8.88 24.68
C THR A 168 -2.89 9.93 24.58
N GLY A 169 -1.94 9.92 25.51
CA GLY A 169 -0.78 10.80 25.47
C GLY A 169 0.22 10.46 24.36
N PHE A 170 -0.26 10.02 23.19
CA PHE A 170 0.55 9.62 22.06
C PHE A 170 1.41 10.80 21.61
N GLY A 171 2.73 10.69 21.70
CA GLY A 171 3.65 11.79 21.42
C GLY A 171 3.93 12.73 22.58
N ARG A 172 3.51 12.38 23.79
CA ARG A 172 3.96 13.02 25.04
C ARG A 172 4.83 12.07 25.84
N ASP A 173 5.69 12.66 26.63
CA ASP A 173 6.53 11.94 27.56
C ASP A 173 5.70 11.12 28.57
N ILE A 174 6.03 9.83 28.73
CA ILE A 174 5.20 8.85 29.48
C ILE A 174 4.91 9.28 30.93
N TRP A 175 5.85 9.97 31.57
CA TRP A 175 5.75 10.40 32.96
C TRP A 175 4.77 11.57 33.15
N THR A 176 4.33 12.23 32.07
CA THR A 176 3.36 13.33 32.12
C THR A 176 1.91 12.86 32.04
N LEU A 177 1.70 11.56 31.82
CA LEU A 177 0.40 10.98 31.52
C LEU A 177 -0.27 10.39 32.74
N GLN A 178 -1.61 10.42 32.73
CA GLN A 178 -2.40 9.66 33.69
C GLN A 178 -2.32 8.16 33.37
N TYR A 179 -2.41 7.33 34.40
CA TYR A 179 -2.31 5.87 34.28
C TYR A 179 -3.33 5.26 33.31
N ASP A 180 -4.55 5.78 33.28
CA ASP A 180 -5.58 5.33 32.34
C ASP A 180 -5.20 5.63 30.88
N GLN A 181 -4.56 6.78 30.64
CA GLN A 181 -4.10 7.17 29.30
C GLN A 181 -2.96 6.28 28.78
N ILE A 182 -2.12 5.73 29.67
CA ILE A 182 -1.06 4.78 29.32
C ILE A 182 -1.67 3.43 28.90
N THR A 183 -2.71 2.99 29.60
CA THR A 183 -3.45 1.77 29.25
C THR A 183 -4.16 1.93 27.91
N ASP A 184 -4.86 3.06 27.70
CA ASP A 184 -5.49 3.37 26.42
C ASP A 184 -4.45 3.45 25.30
N PHE A 185 -3.29 4.07 25.53
CA PHE A 185 -2.19 4.10 24.56
C PHE A 185 -1.80 2.69 24.10
N GLY A 186 -1.59 1.77 25.06
CA GLY A 186 -1.26 0.38 24.76
C GLY A 186 -2.36 -0.30 23.93
N TYR A 187 -3.63 -0.05 24.26
CA TYR A 187 -4.77 -0.62 23.56
C TYR A 187 -4.90 -0.11 22.11
N TYR A 188 -4.77 1.20 21.87
CA TYR A 188 -4.82 1.74 20.51
C TYR A 188 -3.60 1.32 19.68
N LEU A 189 -2.42 1.24 20.30
CA LEU A 189 -1.20 0.76 19.64
C LEU A 189 -1.34 -0.71 19.21
N TYR A 190 -1.96 -1.56 20.05
CA TYR A 190 -2.27 -2.95 19.72
C TYR A 190 -3.12 -3.07 18.44
N ILE A 191 -4.23 -2.34 18.39
CA ILE A 191 -5.15 -2.37 17.24
C ILE A 191 -4.44 -1.83 15.99
N TYR A 192 -3.72 -0.71 16.12
CA TYR A 192 -2.98 -0.11 15.03
C TYR A 192 -1.93 -1.05 14.45
N SER A 193 -1.12 -1.71 15.29
CA SER A 193 -0.12 -2.68 14.84
C SER A 193 -0.76 -3.88 14.12
N THR A 194 -1.89 -4.37 14.62
CA THR A 194 -2.62 -5.49 13.99
C THR A 194 -3.14 -5.11 12.59
N ILE A 195 -3.76 -3.93 12.47
CA ILE A 195 -4.21 -3.39 11.17
C ILE A 195 -3.02 -3.23 10.21
N TYR A 196 -1.90 -2.72 10.73
CA TYR A 196 -0.68 -2.53 9.94
C TYR A 196 -0.15 -3.85 9.34
N PHE A 197 0.02 -4.91 10.14
CA PHE A 197 0.51 -6.21 9.64
C PHE A 197 -0.41 -6.82 8.59
N PHE A 198 -1.72 -6.64 8.76
CA PHE A 198 -2.67 -7.07 7.75
C PHE A 198 -2.55 -6.25 6.47
N ASN A 199 -2.52 -4.92 6.59
CA ASN A 199 -2.53 -4.02 5.44
C ASN A 199 -1.25 -4.09 4.60
N VAL A 200 -0.07 -4.23 5.23
CA VAL A 200 1.19 -4.39 4.47
C VAL A 200 1.15 -5.63 3.57
N SER A 201 0.54 -6.71 4.02
CA SER A 201 0.38 -7.94 3.25
C SER A 201 -0.60 -7.76 2.10
N VAL A 202 -1.74 -7.10 2.34
CA VAL A 202 -2.74 -6.78 1.30
C VAL A 202 -2.17 -5.86 0.24
N CYS A 203 -1.38 -4.84 0.61
CA CYS A 203 -0.67 -3.96 -0.32
C CYS A 203 0.28 -4.74 -1.24
N LYS A 204 1.10 -5.65 -0.69
CA LYS A 204 2.00 -6.50 -1.50
C LYS A 204 1.22 -7.40 -2.46
N LEU A 205 0.08 -7.94 -2.03
CA LEU A 205 -0.79 -8.73 -2.92
C LEU A 205 -1.32 -7.89 -4.08
N ALA A 206 -1.75 -6.65 -3.83
CA ALA A 206 -2.22 -5.76 -4.90
C ALA A 206 -1.15 -5.57 -5.99
N PHE A 207 0.11 -5.36 -5.61
CA PHE A 207 1.23 -5.26 -6.55
C PHE A 207 1.50 -6.57 -7.30
N LEU A 208 1.46 -7.72 -6.62
CA LEU A 208 1.71 -9.02 -7.26
C LEU A 208 0.61 -9.37 -8.29
N PHE A 209 -0.66 -9.11 -7.97
CA PHE A 209 -1.75 -9.29 -8.94
C PHE A 209 -1.63 -8.32 -10.12
N PHE A 210 -1.20 -7.08 -9.87
CA PHE A 210 -0.88 -6.15 -10.94
C PHE A 210 0.26 -6.67 -11.84
N TYR A 211 1.33 -7.24 -11.27
CA TYR A 211 2.42 -7.84 -12.03
C TYR A 211 1.98 -9.07 -12.84
N LEU A 212 1.08 -9.90 -12.33
CA LEU A 212 0.49 -11.01 -13.09
C LEU A 212 -0.26 -10.55 -14.34
N ARG A 213 -0.86 -9.34 -14.31
CA ARG A 213 -1.55 -8.74 -15.45
C ARG A 213 -0.58 -8.13 -16.46
N VAL A 214 0.54 -7.56 -16.01
CA VAL A 214 1.52 -6.88 -16.86
C VAL A 214 2.45 -7.86 -17.57
N PHE A 215 2.90 -8.91 -16.89
CA PHE A 215 3.91 -9.83 -17.41
C PHE A 215 3.31 -11.17 -17.86
N PRO A 216 3.20 -11.43 -19.18
CA PRO A 216 2.63 -12.68 -19.68
C PRO A 216 3.61 -13.86 -19.62
N ALA A 217 4.90 -13.63 -19.40
CA ALA A 217 5.94 -14.66 -19.47
C ALA A 217 5.70 -15.82 -18.47
N PRO A 218 5.69 -17.10 -18.92
CA PRO A 218 5.28 -18.22 -18.09
C PRO A 218 6.20 -18.48 -16.90
N ARG A 219 7.52 -18.26 -17.05
CA ARG A 219 8.49 -18.40 -15.95
C ARG A 219 8.23 -17.35 -14.85
N VAL A 220 7.98 -16.11 -15.25
CA VAL A 220 7.65 -15.01 -14.33
C VAL A 220 6.32 -15.24 -13.63
N ARG A 221 5.29 -15.70 -14.35
CA ARG A 221 3.99 -16.03 -13.76
C ARG A 221 4.10 -17.10 -12.69
N ARG A 222 4.91 -18.15 -12.90
CA ARG A 222 5.16 -19.18 -11.86
C ARG A 222 5.84 -18.59 -10.62
N ALA A 223 6.85 -17.74 -10.82
CA ALA A 223 7.49 -17.04 -9.70
C ALA A 223 6.50 -16.15 -8.94
N LEU A 224 5.69 -15.35 -9.65
CA LEU A 224 4.66 -14.48 -9.06
C LEU A 224 3.62 -15.26 -8.25
N TRP A 225 3.11 -16.38 -8.77
CA TRP A 225 2.19 -17.24 -8.00
C TRP A 225 2.85 -17.81 -6.74
N GLY A 226 4.11 -18.23 -6.83
CA GLY A 226 4.89 -18.65 -5.65
C GLY A 226 5.00 -17.54 -4.60
N THR A 227 5.29 -16.30 -5.04
CA THR A 227 5.38 -15.13 -4.15
C THR A 227 4.02 -14.77 -3.55
N ILE A 228 2.92 -14.89 -4.30
CA ILE A 228 1.57 -14.66 -3.76
C ILE A 228 1.26 -15.62 -2.62
N ILE A 229 1.54 -16.92 -2.81
CA ILE A 229 1.34 -17.94 -1.76
C ILE A 229 2.21 -17.63 -0.54
N PHE A 230 3.47 -17.24 -0.77
CA PHE A 230 4.37 -16.84 0.29
C PHE A 230 3.86 -15.62 1.06
N VAL A 231 3.44 -14.55 0.39
CA VAL A 231 2.91 -13.33 1.01
C VAL A 231 1.62 -13.59 1.77
N LEU A 232 0.73 -14.45 1.26
CA LEU A 232 -0.49 -14.86 1.98
C LEU A 232 -0.13 -15.59 3.28
N THR A 233 0.79 -16.55 3.20
CA THR A 233 1.23 -17.33 4.37
C THR A 233 1.94 -16.44 5.39
N PHE A 234 2.87 -15.60 4.94
CA PHE A 234 3.56 -14.60 5.73
C PHE A 234 2.58 -13.66 6.44
N GLY A 235 1.64 -13.07 5.70
CA GLY A 235 0.65 -12.15 6.25
C GLY A 235 -0.27 -12.79 7.27
N LEU A 236 -0.73 -14.03 7.03
CA LEU A 236 -1.54 -14.77 7.99
C LEU A 236 -0.76 -15.09 9.28
N VAL A 237 0.49 -15.56 9.17
CA VAL A 237 1.33 -15.86 10.33
C VAL A 237 1.54 -14.61 11.18
N PHE A 238 1.96 -13.49 10.59
CA PHE A 238 2.20 -12.26 11.35
C PHE A 238 0.91 -11.64 11.89
N LEU A 239 -0.23 -11.81 11.21
CA LEU A 239 -1.53 -11.42 11.74
C LEU A 239 -1.86 -12.18 13.02
N PHE A 240 -1.80 -13.52 13.00
CA PHE A 240 -2.06 -14.34 14.19
C PHE A 240 -1.06 -14.08 15.32
N VAL A 241 0.22 -13.93 14.98
CA VAL A 241 1.25 -13.56 15.94
C VAL A 241 0.94 -12.20 16.58
N SER A 242 0.50 -11.20 15.81
CA SER A 242 0.16 -9.89 16.35
C SER A 242 -1.06 -9.92 17.28
N ILE A 243 -2.06 -10.76 16.98
CA ILE A 243 -3.28 -10.91 17.79
C ILE A 243 -2.97 -11.68 19.09
N PHE A 244 -2.19 -12.76 18.98
CA PHE A 244 -1.91 -13.68 20.09
C PHE A 244 -0.50 -13.50 20.68
N GLN A 245 0.07 -12.30 20.57
CA GLN A 245 1.43 -12.01 21.06
C GLN A 245 1.56 -12.09 22.58
N CYS A 246 0.47 -11.92 23.32
CA CYS A 246 0.45 -11.97 24.79
C CYS A 246 -0.59 -12.98 25.31
N LYS A 247 -0.26 -13.61 26.45
CA LYS A 247 -1.15 -14.50 27.20
C LYS A 247 -1.29 -13.99 28.64
N PRO A 248 -2.49 -13.53 29.07
CA PRO A 248 -3.69 -13.26 28.26
C PRO A 248 -3.48 -12.07 27.28
N VAL A 249 -4.34 -11.92 26.26
CA VAL A 249 -4.23 -10.82 25.28
C VAL A 249 -4.31 -9.45 25.95
N SER A 250 -5.11 -9.34 27.02
CA SER A 250 -5.23 -8.11 27.82
C SER A 250 -3.94 -7.68 28.48
N TYR A 251 -2.99 -8.60 28.67
CA TYR A 251 -1.69 -8.28 29.21
C TYR A 251 -0.91 -7.31 28.32
N TYR A 252 -1.19 -7.22 27.00
CA TYR A 252 -0.47 -6.28 26.13
C TYR A 252 -0.60 -4.83 26.57
N TRP A 253 -1.81 -4.39 26.92
CA TRP A 253 -2.07 -3.00 27.33
C TRP A 253 -1.99 -2.78 28.84
N HIS A 254 -1.98 -3.85 29.65
CA HIS A 254 -1.74 -3.75 31.10
C HIS A 254 -0.29 -3.99 31.51
N ARG A 255 0.57 -4.53 30.63
CA ARG A 255 1.98 -4.86 30.96
C ARG A 255 2.77 -3.70 31.58
N TRP A 256 2.42 -2.46 31.25
CA TRP A 256 3.11 -1.28 31.77
C TRP A 256 3.00 -1.16 33.29
N ASP A 257 1.94 -1.67 33.94
CA ASP A 257 1.70 -1.46 35.38
C ASP A 257 2.53 -2.36 36.31
N LYS A 258 3.09 -3.46 35.78
CA LYS A 258 3.79 -4.53 36.54
C LYS A 258 2.93 -5.19 37.63
N GLU A 259 1.61 -4.95 37.66
CA GLU A 259 0.65 -5.53 38.60
C GLU A 259 0.01 -6.80 38.01
N HIS A 260 -0.20 -6.81 36.70
CA HIS A 260 -0.80 -7.95 36.00
C HIS A 260 0.24 -9.02 35.67
N VAL A 261 -0.13 -10.30 35.86
CA VAL A 261 0.72 -11.43 35.51
C VAL A 261 0.39 -11.90 34.10
N GLY A 262 1.41 -11.95 33.25
CA GLY A 262 1.29 -12.48 31.90
C GLY A 262 2.64 -12.57 31.20
N THR A 263 2.64 -13.24 30.05
CA THR A 263 3.84 -13.38 29.22
C THR A 263 3.53 -12.96 27.81
N CYS A 264 4.42 -12.15 27.23
CA CYS A 264 4.37 -11.76 25.82
C CYS A 264 5.60 -12.29 25.10
N ILE A 265 5.46 -12.56 23.81
CA ILE A 265 6.62 -12.74 22.92
C ILE A 265 7.36 -11.41 22.78
N ASN A 266 8.63 -11.47 22.36
CA ASN A 266 9.43 -10.26 22.16
C ASN A 266 8.88 -9.46 20.95
N ALA A 267 8.11 -8.41 21.24
CA ALA A 267 7.46 -7.58 20.23
C ALA A 267 8.46 -6.83 19.32
N SER A 268 9.65 -6.49 19.81
CA SER A 268 10.73 -5.94 18.98
C SER A 268 11.22 -6.96 17.97
N ALA A 269 11.47 -8.19 18.42
CA ALA A 269 11.94 -9.27 17.53
C ALA A 269 10.91 -9.60 16.45
N VAL A 270 9.62 -9.66 16.79
CA VAL A 270 8.53 -9.85 15.82
C VAL A 270 8.50 -8.71 14.81
N ALA A 271 8.57 -7.46 15.28
CA ALA A 271 8.57 -6.29 14.40
C ALA A 271 9.80 -6.26 13.47
N TRP A 272 10.99 -6.58 13.96
CA TRP A 272 12.21 -6.67 13.16
C TRP A 272 12.12 -7.78 12.13
N ALA A 273 11.64 -8.97 12.51
CA ALA A 273 11.45 -10.08 11.58
C ALA A 273 10.47 -9.73 10.45
N ASN A 274 9.31 -9.16 10.80
CA ASN A 274 8.34 -8.68 9.80
C ASN A 274 8.95 -7.64 8.87
N SER A 275 9.66 -6.65 9.42
CA SER A 275 10.27 -5.56 8.65
C SER A 275 11.34 -6.07 7.70
N GLY A 276 12.24 -6.94 8.18
CA GLY A 276 13.31 -7.52 7.37
C GLY A 276 12.78 -8.39 6.23
N ILE A 277 11.80 -9.28 6.51
CA ILE A 277 11.17 -10.11 5.48
C ILE A 277 10.40 -9.24 4.48
N SER A 278 9.69 -8.20 4.96
CA SER A 278 8.98 -7.25 4.10
C SER A 278 9.93 -6.55 3.13
N ILE A 279 11.05 -6.02 3.60
CA ILE A 279 12.07 -5.37 2.76
C ILE A 279 12.65 -6.36 1.75
N GLY A 280 12.96 -7.59 2.18
CA GLY A 280 13.44 -8.65 1.28
C GLY A 280 12.45 -8.96 0.15
N LEU A 281 11.15 -9.00 0.48
CA LEU A 281 10.09 -9.15 -0.52
C LEU A 281 10.02 -7.98 -1.50
N ASP A 282 10.24 -6.76 -1.02
CA ASP A 282 10.21 -5.58 -1.90
C ASP A 282 11.38 -5.61 -2.90
N PHE A 283 12.59 -5.97 -2.47
CA PHE A 283 13.71 -6.20 -3.39
C PHE A 283 13.43 -7.33 -4.40
N PHE A 284 12.83 -8.43 -3.93
CA PHE A 284 12.45 -9.53 -4.80
C PHE A 284 11.43 -9.06 -5.86
N MET A 285 10.42 -8.31 -5.45
CA MET A 285 9.38 -7.76 -6.34
C MET A 285 9.96 -6.77 -7.34
N ILE A 286 10.95 -5.96 -6.97
CA ILE A 286 11.70 -5.08 -7.87
C ILE A 286 12.55 -5.89 -8.88
N GLY A 287 13.09 -7.04 -8.48
CA GLY A 287 13.90 -7.89 -9.35
C GLY A 287 13.13 -8.53 -10.51
N ILE A 288 11.84 -8.82 -10.31
CA ILE A 288 10.97 -9.44 -11.33
C ILE A 288 10.91 -8.62 -12.63
N PRO A 289 10.51 -7.33 -12.62
CA PRO A 289 10.46 -6.51 -13.83
C PRO A 289 11.85 -6.32 -14.46
N LEU A 290 12.91 -6.17 -13.66
CA LEU A 290 14.28 -6.01 -14.15
C LEU A 290 14.77 -7.22 -14.94
N SER A 291 14.47 -8.43 -14.47
CA SER A 291 14.82 -9.66 -15.18
C SER A 291 14.24 -9.72 -16.60
N GLN A 292 13.05 -9.11 -16.81
CA GLN A 292 12.41 -9.07 -18.12
C GLN A 292 13.02 -8.03 -19.07
N ILE A 293 13.65 -6.97 -18.56
CA ILE A 293 14.27 -5.92 -19.40
C ILE A 293 15.42 -6.49 -20.23
N ASN A 294 16.24 -7.38 -19.65
CA ASN A 294 17.40 -7.94 -20.35
C ASN A 294 17.03 -8.95 -21.44
N SER A 295 15.81 -9.50 -21.40
CA SER A 295 15.37 -10.60 -22.27
C SER A 295 14.53 -10.14 -23.46
N LEU A 296 14.13 -8.86 -23.53
CA LEU A 296 13.04 -8.46 -24.42
C LEU A 296 13.39 -7.15 -25.15
N ASN A 297 13.51 -7.23 -26.48
CA ASN A 297 13.59 -6.09 -27.42
C ASN A 297 12.27 -5.30 -27.40
N LEU A 298 11.94 -4.71 -26.27
CA LEU A 298 10.72 -3.94 -26.07
C LEU A 298 10.89 -2.52 -26.63
N ASP A 299 9.89 -2.07 -27.39
CA ASP A 299 9.75 -0.67 -27.81
C ASP A 299 9.91 0.27 -26.61
N TRP A 300 10.55 1.41 -26.84
CA TRP A 300 10.91 2.41 -25.82
C TRP A 300 9.73 2.78 -24.89
N LYS A 301 8.50 2.77 -25.41
CA LYS A 301 7.25 3.03 -24.68
C LYS A 301 6.96 2.02 -23.57
N LYS A 302 7.33 0.75 -23.74
CA LYS A 302 7.20 -0.30 -22.71
C LYS A 302 8.32 -0.21 -21.69
N LYS A 303 9.54 0.13 -22.13
CA LYS A 303 10.72 0.34 -21.28
C LYS A 303 10.50 1.45 -20.23
N ILE A 304 9.86 2.55 -20.64
CA ILE A 304 9.44 3.65 -19.74
C ILE A 304 8.50 3.17 -18.63
N GLY A 305 7.51 2.33 -18.97
CA GLY A 305 6.54 1.83 -18.00
C GLY A 305 7.20 0.95 -16.92
N VAL A 306 8.14 0.12 -17.34
CA VAL A 306 8.92 -0.72 -16.43
C VAL A 306 9.85 0.13 -15.57
N GLY A 307 10.49 1.16 -16.15
CA GLY A 307 11.30 2.13 -15.40
C GLY A 307 10.51 2.89 -14.32
N ALA A 308 9.28 3.31 -14.63
CA ALA A 308 8.41 3.95 -13.65
C ALA A 308 8.04 3.01 -12.49
N MET A 309 7.74 1.73 -12.78
CA MET A 309 7.48 0.72 -11.74
C MET A 309 8.70 0.48 -10.85
N PHE A 310 9.90 0.49 -11.44
CA PHE A 310 11.16 0.33 -10.70
C PHE A 310 11.39 1.49 -9.73
N CYS A 311 11.28 2.74 -10.19
CA CYS A 311 11.44 3.92 -9.31
C CYS A 311 10.45 3.91 -8.14
N VAL A 312 9.22 3.48 -8.41
CA VAL A 312 8.16 3.38 -7.41
C VAL A 312 8.45 2.30 -6.39
N GLY A 313 8.86 1.10 -6.83
CA GLY A 313 9.27 0.03 -5.92
C GLY A 313 10.44 0.45 -5.03
N LEU A 314 11.44 1.12 -5.61
CA LEU A 314 12.60 1.63 -4.88
C LEU A 314 12.20 2.67 -3.83
N PHE A 315 11.27 3.58 -4.14
CA PHE A 315 10.77 4.54 -3.17
C PHE A 315 10.10 3.86 -1.96
N VAL A 316 9.27 2.85 -2.19
CA VAL A 316 8.62 2.07 -1.11
C VAL A 316 9.65 1.29 -0.28
N THR A 317 10.70 0.75 -0.91
CA THR A 317 11.79 0.08 -0.16
C THR A 317 12.52 1.04 0.77
N ILE A 318 12.80 2.27 0.34
CA ILE A 318 13.48 3.27 1.17
C ILE A 318 12.64 3.59 2.41
N ILE A 319 11.33 3.81 2.23
CA ILE A 319 10.42 4.08 3.36
C ILE A 319 10.41 2.90 4.35
N SER A 320 10.43 1.67 3.84
CA SER A 320 10.46 0.46 4.65
C SER A 320 11.76 0.33 5.46
N ILE A 321 12.90 0.73 4.88
CA ILE A 321 14.21 0.77 5.56
C ILE A 321 14.21 1.82 6.68
N ILE A 322 13.72 3.03 6.40
CA ILE A 322 13.62 4.10 7.41
C ILE A 322 12.74 3.65 8.58
N ARG A 323 11.63 2.94 8.29
CA ARG A 323 10.78 2.37 9.35
C ARG A 323 11.54 1.36 10.20
N LEU A 324 12.33 0.47 9.57
CA LEU A 324 13.14 -0.52 10.29
C LEU A 324 14.18 0.17 11.20
N GLU A 325 14.85 1.21 10.71
CA GLU A 325 15.77 2.01 11.53
C GLU A 325 15.08 2.57 12.77
N ASN A 326 13.92 3.21 12.59
CA ASN A 326 13.13 3.73 13.71
C ASN A 326 12.66 2.63 14.67
N LEU A 327 12.38 1.41 14.17
CA LEU A 327 12.04 0.26 15.01
C LEU A 327 13.23 -0.30 15.79
N ILE A 328 14.45 -0.17 15.28
CA ILE A 328 15.68 -0.60 15.97
C ILE A 328 16.06 0.42 17.03
N VAL A 329 16.04 1.71 16.70
CA VAL A 329 16.37 2.80 17.63
C VAL A 329 15.33 2.91 18.75
N HIS A 330 14.03 2.85 18.42
CA HIS A 330 12.94 3.02 19.37
C HIS A 330 12.28 1.68 19.72
N GLY A 331 13.08 0.71 20.18
CA GLY A 331 12.64 -0.62 20.60
C GLY A 331 11.48 -0.59 21.61
N TRP A 332 10.83 -1.74 21.83
CA TRP A 332 9.69 -1.84 22.77
C TRP A 332 10.02 -1.55 24.23
N GLU A 333 11.27 -1.72 24.64
CA GLU A 333 11.74 -1.47 26.01
C GLU A 333 12.28 -0.05 26.20
N SER A 334 11.96 0.88 25.29
CA SER A 334 12.40 2.25 25.47
C SER A 334 11.76 2.87 26.73
N PRO A 335 12.52 3.60 27.55
CA PRO A 335 12.04 4.16 28.81
C PRO A 335 10.94 5.23 28.61
N ASN A 336 10.70 5.66 27.37
CA ASN A 336 9.73 6.67 26.95
C ASN A 336 8.91 6.23 25.73
N ALA A 337 8.34 5.03 25.78
CA ALA A 337 7.64 4.43 24.65
C ALA A 337 6.53 5.32 24.02
N THR A 338 5.75 6.07 24.80
CA THR A 338 4.67 6.93 24.29
C THR A 338 5.13 8.05 23.36
N TYR A 339 6.34 8.58 23.57
CA TYR A 339 6.92 9.62 22.74
C TYR A 339 7.65 9.02 21.54
N GLU A 340 8.51 8.03 21.79
CA GLU A 340 9.41 7.47 20.77
C GLU A 340 8.67 6.60 19.72
N LYS A 341 7.52 6.00 20.08
CA LYS A 341 6.72 5.19 19.13
C LYS A 341 5.96 6.01 18.10
N VAL A 342 5.89 7.33 18.25
CA VAL A 342 5.23 8.21 17.27
C VAL A 342 5.87 8.07 15.90
N ASP A 343 7.19 8.07 15.83
CA ASP A 343 7.89 8.04 14.56
C ASP A 343 7.70 6.71 13.85
N VAL A 344 7.69 5.60 14.59
CA VAL A 344 7.36 4.27 14.05
C VAL A 344 5.95 4.27 13.45
N ALA A 345 4.95 4.85 14.13
CA ALA A 345 3.57 4.92 13.63
C ALA A 345 3.41 5.86 12.42
N VAL A 346 4.14 6.99 12.41
CA VAL A 346 4.20 7.92 11.28
C VAL A 346 4.76 7.21 10.05
N TRP A 347 5.92 6.57 10.15
CA TRP A 347 6.54 5.86 9.04
C TRP A 347 5.72 4.66 8.56
N SER A 348 5.09 3.93 9.47
CA SER A 348 4.16 2.84 9.14
C SER A 348 2.96 3.35 8.32
N THR A 349 2.42 4.51 8.70
CA THR A 349 1.31 5.14 7.98
C THR A 349 1.73 5.62 6.59
N ILE A 350 2.91 6.21 6.49
CA ILE A 350 3.46 6.67 5.21
C ILE A 350 3.70 5.46 4.30
N GLU A 351 4.31 4.38 4.80
CA GLU A 351 4.57 3.16 4.03
C GLU A 351 3.30 2.60 3.38
N ILE A 352 2.23 2.41 4.16
CA ILE A 352 0.98 1.85 3.64
C ILE A 352 0.33 2.79 2.62
N ASN A 353 0.22 4.08 2.93
CA ASN A 353 -0.45 5.03 2.03
C ASN A 353 0.35 5.25 0.74
N VAL A 354 1.67 5.34 0.83
CA VAL A 354 2.54 5.39 -0.36
C VAL A 354 2.39 4.10 -1.15
N GLY A 355 2.38 2.93 -0.51
CA GLY A 355 2.11 1.65 -1.18
C GLY A 355 0.81 1.65 -1.98
N ILE A 356 -0.29 2.18 -1.41
CA ILE A 356 -1.59 2.31 -2.10
C ILE A 356 -1.49 3.30 -3.28
N ILE A 357 -0.88 4.46 -3.09
CA ILE A 357 -0.68 5.47 -4.15
C ILE A 357 0.13 4.87 -5.31
N CYS A 358 1.19 4.14 -4.97
CA CYS A 358 2.07 3.44 -5.90
C CYS A 358 1.32 2.35 -6.69
N ALA A 359 0.41 1.61 -6.04
CA ALA A 359 -0.48 0.66 -6.71
C ALA A 359 -1.44 1.38 -7.68
N CYS A 360 -1.78 2.65 -7.46
CA CYS A 360 -2.64 3.46 -8.33
C CYS A 360 -1.92 4.16 -9.49
N MET A 361 -0.58 4.23 -9.49
CA MET A 361 0.18 4.91 -10.55
C MET A 361 -0.02 4.35 -11.97
N PRO A 362 -0.20 3.03 -12.20
CA PRO A 362 -0.45 2.50 -13.54
C PRO A 362 -1.72 3.09 -14.18
N SER A 363 -2.79 3.24 -13.42
CA SER A 363 -4.02 3.90 -13.90
C SER A 363 -3.83 5.40 -14.11
N LEU A 364 -3.00 6.07 -13.30
CA LEU A 364 -2.68 7.48 -13.49
C LEU A 364 -1.94 7.69 -14.82
N ARG A 365 -1.02 6.80 -15.19
CA ARG A 365 -0.38 6.82 -16.51
C ARG A 365 -1.41 6.77 -17.64
N SER A 366 -2.37 5.85 -17.55
CA SER A 366 -3.45 5.74 -18.55
C SER A 366 -4.30 7.00 -18.64
N LEU A 367 -4.54 7.69 -17.52
CA LEU A 367 -5.23 8.98 -17.50
C LEU A 367 -4.43 10.05 -18.23
N ILE A 368 -3.15 10.25 -17.86
CA ILE A 368 -2.29 11.32 -18.40
C ILE A 368 -2.18 11.21 -19.93
N VAL A 369 -1.98 9.99 -20.45
CA VAL A 369 -1.88 9.75 -21.90
C VAL A 369 -3.20 10.10 -22.62
N ARG A 370 -4.35 9.91 -21.99
CA ARG A 370 -5.67 10.13 -22.60
C ARG A 370 -6.17 11.57 -22.46
N THR A 371 -5.86 12.25 -21.36
CA THR A 371 -6.33 13.62 -21.10
C THR A 371 -5.41 14.69 -21.67
N PHE A 372 -4.12 14.42 -21.82
CA PHE A 372 -3.14 15.36 -22.35
C PHE A 372 -2.37 14.82 -23.55
N PRO A 373 -3.04 14.54 -24.69
CA PRO A 373 -2.34 14.12 -25.91
C PRO A 373 -1.37 15.20 -26.45
N ARG A 374 -1.52 16.47 -26.00
CA ARG A 374 -0.70 17.62 -26.43
C ARG A 374 0.47 17.97 -25.49
N LEU A 375 0.56 17.39 -24.30
CA LEU A 375 1.78 17.50 -23.50
C LEU A 375 2.80 16.55 -24.12
N HIS A 376 3.65 17.09 -24.99
CA HIS A 376 4.79 16.44 -25.65
C HIS A 376 5.88 15.97 -24.65
N ILE A 377 5.49 15.48 -23.46
CA ILE A 377 6.37 14.85 -22.46
C ILE A 377 6.88 13.50 -23.01
N TRP A 378 6.24 12.96 -24.04
CA TRP A 378 6.63 11.74 -24.73
C TRP A 378 6.76 12.03 -26.22
N PRO A 379 7.89 11.71 -26.89
CA PRO A 379 8.00 11.86 -28.33
C PRO A 379 7.03 10.88 -28.98
N SER A 380 5.91 11.40 -29.49
CA SER A 380 5.17 10.73 -30.54
C SER A 380 6.03 10.80 -31.80
N GLU A 381 6.30 9.64 -32.41
CA GLU A 381 6.73 9.61 -33.80
C GLU A 381 5.80 10.52 -34.62
N PRO A 382 6.34 11.36 -35.51
CA PRO A 382 5.49 12.04 -36.46
C PRO A 382 4.85 10.96 -37.32
N GLY A 383 3.58 10.67 -37.03
CA GLY A 383 2.74 9.91 -37.96
C GLY A 383 2.87 10.62 -39.29
N THR A 384 3.49 9.95 -40.26
CA THR A 384 3.69 10.48 -41.60
C THR A 384 2.31 10.65 -42.19
N ARG A 385 1.77 11.87 -42.09
CA ARG A 385 0.56 12.29 -42.78
C ARG A 385 0.92 12.31 -44.26
N GLN A 386 0.68 11.20 -44.96
CA GLN A 386 0.63 11.24 -46.41
C GLN A 386 -0.61 12.05 -46.78
N ASP A 387 -0.40 13.35 -47.00
CA ASP A 387 -1.36 14.20 -47.70
C ASP A 387 -1.51 13.64 -49.12
N PHE A 388 -2.51 12.79 -49.32
CA PHE A 388 -3.01 12.49 -50.66
C PHE A 388 -3.65 13.77 -51.18
N THR A 389 -2.92 14.47 -52.05
CA THR A 389 -3.43 15.61 -52.78
C THR A 389 -4.53 15.12 -53.72
N GLU A 390 -5.80 15.32 -53.34
CA GLU A 390 -6.96 15.12 -54.23
C GLU A 390 -6.83 16.07 -55.42
N ARG A 391 -6.33 15.53 -56.54
CA ARG A 391 -6.45 16.19 -57.84
C ARG A 391 -7.87 15.93 -58.33
N ASN A 392 -8.71 16.96 -58.22
CA ASN A 392 -10.04 17.02 -58.83
C ASN A 392 -9.99 16.60 -60.31
N LEU A 393 -10.47 15.41 -60.60
CA LEU A 393 -10.89 14.96 -61.93
C LEU A 393 -12.18 14.19 -61.74
N GLY A 394 -13.29 14.90 -61.97
CA GLY A 394 -14.61 14.27 -61.96
C GLY A 394 -14.73 13.27 -63.10
N PHE A 395 -15.15 12.04 -62.77
CA PHE A 395 -16.08 11.26 -63.60
C PHE A 395 -16.48 9.97 -62.87
N GLY A 396 -17.80 9.72 -62.83
CA GLY A 396 -18.50 8.43 -62.69
C GLY A 396 -17.87 7.30 -61.86
N THR A 397 -18.54 6.95 -60.76
CA THR A 397 -18.39 5.65 -60.09
C THR A 397 -18.61 4.51 -61.08
N THR A 398 -17.52 3.88 -61.53
CA THR A 398 -17.57 2.58 -62.20
C THR A 398 -16.51 1.70 -61.55
N SER A 399 -16.93 0.86 -60.61
CA SER A 399 -16.08 -0.20 -60.07
C SER A 399 -15.82 -1.18 -61.21
N ARG A 400 -14.62 -1.18 -61.79
CA ARG A 400 -14.18 -2.21 -62.73
C ARG A 400 -13.66 -3.40 -61.93
N SER A 401 -14.42 -4.49 -61.89
CA SER A 401 -13.85 -5.79 -61.56
C SER A 401 -12.93 -6.19 -62.72
N MET A 402 -11.62 -6.30 -62.48
CA MET A 402 -10.75 -6.99 -63.41
C MET A 402 -10.95 -8.50 -63.21
N ALA A 403 -11.78 -9.11 -64.05
CA ALA A 403 -11.80 -10.55 -64.24
C ALA A 403 -10.74 -10.87 -65.29
N GLU A 404 -9.59 -11.40 -64.86
CA GLU A 404 -8.62 -11.95 -65.79
C GLU A 404 -9.16 -13.26 -66.35
N LYS A 405 -9.40 -13.31 -67.67
CA LYS A 405 -9.93 -14.48 -68.36
C LYS A 405 -8.81 -15.52 -68.45
N HIS A 406 -8.78 -16.46 -67.51
CA HIS A 406 -7.93 -17.64 -67.63
C HIS A 406 -8.36 -18.44 -68.88
N PRO A 407 -7.45 -18.83 -69.78
CA PRO A 407 -7.81 -19.61 -70.96
C PRO A 407 -8.40 -20.96 -70.53
N ASP A 408 -9.59 -21.26 -71.06
CA ASP A 408 -10.27 -22.54 -70.88
C ASP A 408 -9.33 -23.69 -71.30
N MET A 409 -8.87 -24.47 -70.32
CA MET A 409 -8.20 -25.74 -70.59
C MET A 409 -9.30 -26.81 -70.65
N PRO A 410 -9.63 -27.36 -71.83
CA PRO A 410 -10.67 -28.38 -71.92
C PRO A 410 -10.18 -29.67 -71.25
N LEU A 411 -10.81 -30.02 -70.13
CA LEU A 411 -10.64 -31.33 -69.51
C LEU A 411 -11.36 -32.40 -70.35
N PRO A 412 -10.79 -33.62 -70.49
CA PRO A 412 -11.37 -34.66 -71.31
C PRO A 412 -12.70 -35.14 -70.70
N THR A 413 -13.82 -34.84 -71.37
CA THR A 413 -15.15 -35.31 -71.01
C THR A 413 -15.39 -36.73 -71.55
N ARG A 414 -15.64 -37.69 -70.66
CA ARG A 414 -16.32 -38.95 -71.02
C ARG A 414 -17.85 -38.73 -70.96
N PRO A 415 -18.64 -39.37 -71.83
CA PRO A 415 -20.10 -39.23 -71.81
C PRO A 415 -20.66 -39.75 -70.47
N GLY A 416 -21.36 -38.88 -69.73
CA GLY A 416 -22.01 -39.19 -68.45
C GLY A 416 -21.42 -38.53 -67.20
N ALA A 417 -20.39 -37.68 -67.30
CA ALA A 417 -19.81 -36.98 -66.14
C ALA A 417 -20.44 -35.59 -65.91
N ILE A 418 -20.64 -35.23 -64.64
CA ILE A 418 -21.09 -33.90 -64.19
C ILE A 418 -19.84 -33.01 -64.03
N ALA A 419 -19.81 -31.86 -64.70
CA ALA A 419 -18.75 -30.87 -64.53
C ALA A 419 -19.15 -29.84 -63.47
N LEU A 420 -18.27 -29.60 -62.48
CA LEU A 420 -18.43 -28.58 -61.45
C LEU A 420 -17.51 -27.39 -61.78
N HIS A 421 -18.10 -26.22 -62.04
CA HIS A 421 -17.35 -24.96 -62.11
C HIS A 421 -17.48 -24.23 -60.78
N MET A 422 -16.34 -23.91 -60.16
CA MET A 422 -16.27 -23.17 -58.90
C MET A 422 -15.53 -21.86 -59.15
N THR A 423 -16.22 -20.73 -58.97
CA THR A 423 -15.65 -19.39 -59.07
C THR A 423 -15.39 -18.84 -57.67
N TYR A 424 -14.22 -18.22 -57.47
CA TYR A 424 -13.85 -17.56 -56.21
C TYR A 424 -13.73 -16.07 -56.47
N ALA A 425 -14.30 -15.24 -55.58
CA ALA A 425 -14.01 -13.82 -55.51
C ALA A 425 -13.03 -13.58 -54.36
N VAL A 426 -11.89 -12.95 -54.63
CA VAL A 426 -10.92 -12.56 -53.61
C VAL A 426 -11.09 -11.07 -53.34
N GLU A 427 -11.57 -10.74 -52.15
CA GLU A 427 -11.71 -9.36 -51.70
C GLU A 427 -10.45 -8.98 -50.91
N PHE A 428 -9.60 -8.13 -51.48
CA PHE A 428 -8.42 -7.62 -50.77
C PHE A 428 -8.83 -6.49 -49.83
N GLY A 429 -9.10 -6.82 -48.57
CA GLY A 429 -9.13 -5.84 -47.49
C GLY A 429 -7.70 -5.45 -47.12
N ALA A 430 -7.30 -4.21 -47.38
CA ALA A 430 -6.08 -3.65 -46.80
C ALA A 430 -6.26 -3.60 -45.27
N ARG A 431 -5.59 -4.51 -44.56
CA ARG A 431 -5.56 -4.53 -43.09
C ARG A 431 -4.63 -3.43 -42.61
N ASP A 432 -5.21 -2.37 -42.07
CA ASP A 432 -4.53 -1.53 -41.08
C ASP A 432 -4.25 -2.40 -39.84
N SER A 433 -2.98 -2.50 -39.48
CA SER A 433 -2.50 -3.23 -38.33
C SER A 433 -2.80 -2.44 -37.04
N GLU A 434 -3.83 -2.83 -36.30
CA GLU A 434 -3.84 -2.86 -34.82
C GLU A 434 -5.15 -3.51 -34.30
N SER A 435 -5.16 -4.83 -34.14
CA SER A 435 -5.86 -5.55 -33.04
C SER A 435 -5.75 -7.08 -33.25
N MET A 436 -4.83 -7.68 -32.51
CA MET A 436 -4.78 -9.11 -32.14
C MET A 436 -4.89 -9.08 -30.60
N ASP A 437 -5.76 -9.79 -29.89
CA ASP A 437 -6.60 -10.96 -30.16
C ASP A 437 -7.80 -10.96 -29.19
N GLU A 438 -8.97 -11.41 -29.64
CA GLU A 438 -9.62 -12.64 -29.12
C GLU A 438 -10.94 -12.90 -29.87
N GLN A 439 -10.88 -13.74 -30.90
CA GLN A 439 -11.92 -14.77 -31.11
C GLN A 439 -11.22 -16.05 -31.55
N ARG A 440 -10.91 -16.89 -30.56
CA ARG A 440 -10.45 -18.25 -30.77
C ARG A 440 -11.66 -19.12 -31.11
N LEU A 441 -11.72 -19.52 -32.38
CA LEU A 441 -12.27 -20.73 -32.98
C LEU A 441 -12.96 -21.74 -32.04
N MET A 442 -14.25 -21.96 -32.26
CA MET A 442 -14.90 -23.28 -32.07
C MET A 442 -15.15 -23.88 -33.46
N GLN A 443 -14.68 -25.10 -33.62
CA GLN A 443 -14.64 -25.92 -34.83
C GLN A 443 -16.06 -26.43 -35.16
N MET A 444 -16.59 -26.15 -36.36
CA MET A 444 -17.67 -26.99 -36.91
C MET A 444 -17.03 -28.14 -37.68
N ARG A 445 -17.39 -29.35 -37.27
CA ARG A 445 -16.99 -30.62 -37.85
C ARG A 445 -18.11 -31.05 -38.80
N ASP A 446 -17.80 -31.15 -40.07
CA ASP A 446 -18.66 -31.82 -41.05
C ASP A 446 -18.78 -33.30 -40.68
N LEU A 447 -20.01 -33.84 -40.78
CA LEU A 447 -20.25 -35.27 -40.75
C LEU A 447 -21.30 -35.61 -41.82
N ASP A 448 -20.78 -36.27 -42.84
CA ASP A 448 -21.48 -36.84 -43.98
C ASP A 448 -22.61 -37.80 -43.61
N THR A 449 -23.66 -37.72 -44.42
CA THR A 449 -24.62 -38.77 -44.73
C THR A 449 -23.95 -40.05 -45.27
N ASN A 450 -24.23 -41.21 -44.66
CA ASN A 450 -24.52 -42.44 -45.42
C ASN A 450 -25.17 -43.56 -44.56
N GLY A 451 -26.38 -43.97 -44.98
CA GLY A 451 -26.83 -45.36 -45.15
C GLY A 451 -26.83 -46.36 -43.99
N SER A 452 -28.03 -46.82 -43.61
CA SER A 452 -28.49 -48.23 -43.63
C SER A 452 -29.22 -48.75 -42.36
N THR A 453 -30.39 -49.35 -42.62
CA THR A 453 -31.04 -50.51 -41.97
C THR A 453 -31.89 -50.38 -40.69
N ALA A 454 -33.20 -50.67 -40.91
CA ALA A 454 -34.04 -51.68 -40.23
C ALA A 454 -35.06 -51.26 -39.11
N SER A 455 -36.30 -50.99 -39.56
CA SER A 455 -37.62 -51.58 -39.16
C SER A 455 -38.17 -51.47 -37.71
N PRO A 456 -39.48 -51.77 -37.45
CA PRO A 456 -40.72 -51.42 -38.17
C PRO A 456 -41.86 -50.90 -37.24
N SER A 457 -42.92 -50.25 -37.77
CA SER A 457 -44.32 -50.52 -37.36
C SER A 457 -45.39 -49.71 -38.13
N ARG A 458 -46.28 -50.49 -38.78
CA ARG A 458 -47.75 -50.33 -38.99
C ARG A 458 -48.33 -49.17 -39.84
N SER A 459 -48.60 -49.55 -41.11
CA SER A 459 -49.78 -49.39 -42.02
C SER A 459 -51.14 -48.85 -41.50
N PRO A 460 -52.20 -48.72 -42.37
CA PRO A 460 -52.24 -48.42 -43.82
C PRO A 460 -53.34 -47.38 -44.20
N SER A 461 -53.33 -46.89 -45.45
CA SER A 461 -54.56 -46.63 -46.22
C SER A 461 -54.27 -46.63 -47.72
N ASP A 462 -54.83 -47.63 -48.40
CA ASP A 462 -54.86 -47.87 -49.84
C ASP A 462 -55.67 -46.82 -50.63
N LYS A 463 -55.25 -46.56 -51.87
CA LYS A 463 -56.07 -46.43 -53.11
C LYS A 463 -55.14 -46.12 -54.30
N LEU A 464 -54.73 -47.14 -55.07
CA LEU A 464 -55.33 -47.59 -56.35
C LEU A 464 -55.21 -46.59 -57.54
N ARG A 465 -54.22 -46.90 -58.39
CA ARG A 465 -54.34 -47.31 -59.82
C ARG A 465 -54.86 -46.28 -60.86
N GLY A 466 -53.93 -45.86 -61.72
CA GLY A 466 -54.02 -45.92 -63.19
C GLY A 466 -55.04 -45.02 -63.91
N TYR A 467 -54.53 -44.02 -64.63
CA TYR A 467 -54.45 -43.97 -66.10
C TYR A 467 -53.50 -42.85 -66.53
#